data_AF-S0J2U5-F1
#
_entry.id   AF-S0J2U5-F1
#
_cell.length_a   1.000
_cell.length_b   1.000
_cell.length_c   1.000
_cell.angle_alpha   90.00
_cell.angle_beta   90.00
_cell.angle_gamma   90.00
#
_symmetry.space_group_name_H-M   'P 1'
#
loop_
_entity.id
_entity.type
_entity.pdbx_description
1 polymer ?
#
loop_
_entity_poly.entity_id
_entity_poly.type
_entity_poly.pdbx_seq_one_letter_code
_entity_poly.pdbx_strand_id
1 'polypeptide(L)'
;MKKFDADYMLLEDMYRDGYFPDFLVDKIKVPVQAVIDFLETGERDREKVQEKFDEMTLAINDLQEEFEENDSELETGARESIGETVEYILKWFDIQIDVEDAIGQREW
;
A
#
# COMPACT_ATOMS: atom_id res chain seq x y z
N MET A 1 13.11 -8.88 -15.88
CA MET A 1 12.82 -8.02 -14.72
C MET A 1 12.18 -8.90 -13.66
N LYS A 2 12.45 -8.64 -12.37
CA LYS A 2 11.85 -9.45 -11.29
C LYS A 2 10.34 -9.18 -11.28
N LYS A 3 9.54 -10.24 -11.37
CA LYS A 3 8.08 -10.16 -11.20
C LYS A 3 7.74 -10.17 -9.72
N PHE A 4 6.63 -9.56 -9.35
CA PHE A 4 6.14 -9.61 -7.99
C PHE A 4 5.79 -11.04 -7.57
N ASP A 5 5.79 -11.26 -6.27
CA ASP A 5 5.41 -12.53 -5.68
C ASP A 5 3.91 -12.77 -5.90
N ALA A 6 3.58 -13.81 -6.67
CA ALA A 6 2.20 -14.17 -6.95
C ALA A 6 1.52 -14.89 -5.78
N ASP A 7 2.30 -15.40 -4.82
CA ASP A 7 1.80 -16.12 -3.64
C ASP A 7 1.62 -15.18 -2.44
N TYR A 8 2.13 -13.94 -2.50
CA TYR A 8 1.96 -12.96 -1.44
C TYR A 8 0.54 -12.37 -1.42
N MET A 9 -0.10 -12.44 -0.25
CA MET A 9 -1.44 -11.89 -0.04
C MET A 9 -1.35 -10.42 0.38
N LEU A 10 -1.62 -9.50 -0.56
CA LEU A 10 -1.68 -8.07 -0.27
C LEU A 10 -2.80 -7.76 0.73
N LEU A 11 -2.50 -6.93 1.74
CA LEU A 11 -3.47 -6.44 2.74
C LEU A 11 -4.18 -7.58 3.51
N GLU A 12 -3.49 -8.71 3.73
CA GLU A 12 -4.06 -9.95 4.29
C GLU A 12 -4.82 -9.72 5.61
N ASP A 13 -4.26 -8.92 6.51
CA ASP A 13 -4.86 -8.65 7.81
C ASP A 13 -6.13 -7.80 7.70
N MET A 14 -6.17 -6.81 6.80
CA MET A 14 -7.39 -6.02 6.55
C MET A 14 -8.54 -6.91 6.02
N TYR A 15 -8.25 -7.82 5.09
CA TYR A 15 -9.27 -8.76 4.60
C TYR A 15 -9.75 -9.76 5.66
N ARG A 16 -8.93 -10.05 6.68
CA ARG A 16 -9.24 -11.04 7.72
C ARG A 16 -9.95 -10.48 8.93
N ASP A 17 -9.70 -9.23 9.26
CA ASP A 17 -10.18 -8.61 10.50
C ASP A 17 -11.73 -8.50 10.52
N GLY A 18 -12.33 -8.28 9.34
CA GLY A 18 -13.79 -8.16 9.18
C GLY A 18 -14.36 -6.80 9.58
N TYR A 19 -13.55 -5.92 10.17
CA TYR A 19 -13.87 -4.49 10.33
C TYR A 19 -13.82 -3.74 8.99
N PHE A 20 -12.81 -4.04 8.16
CA PHE A 20 -12.62 -3.39 6.87
C PHE A 20 -13.49 -4.07 5.79
N PRO A 21 -14.41 -3.34 5.14
CA PRO A 21 -15.20 -3.92 4.06
C PRO A 21 -14.33 -4.31 2.86
N ASP A 22 -14.42 -5.56 2.39
CA ASP A 22 -13.61 -6.09 1.30
C ASP A 22 -13.55 -5.18 0.06
N PHE A 23 -14.69 -4.57 -0.31
CA PHE A 23 -14.78 -3.70 -1.48
C PHE A 23 -14.00 -2.38 -1.31
N LEU A 24 -13.75 -1.94 -0.08
CA LEU A 24 -12.90 -0.78 0.23
C LEU A 24 -11.43 -1.18 0.33
N VAL A 25 -11.14 -2.35 0.89
CA VAL A 25 -9.77 -2.93 0.87
C VAL A 25 -9.31 -3.14 -0.58
N ASP A 26 -10.21 -3.57 -1.46
CA ASP A 26 -9.96 -3.66 -2.91
C ASP A 26 -9.57 -2.31 -3.51
N LYS A 27 -10.10 -1.18 -3.02
CA LYS A 27 -9.71 0.16 -3.50
C LYS A 27 -8.31 0.56 -3.05
N ILE A 28 -7.86 0.15 -1.86
CA ILE A 28 -6.47 0.34 -1.40
C ILE A 28 -5.52 -0.51 -2.23
N LYS A 29 -5.94 -1.72 -2.63
CA LYS A 29 -5.13 -2.62 -3.45
C LYS A 29 -4.79 -2.04 -4.82
N VAL A 30 -5.64 -1.19 -5.39
CA VAL A 30 -5.41 -0.55 -6.70
C VAL A 30 -4.12 0.29 -6.74
N PRO A 31 -3.94 1.32 -5.88
CA PRO A 31 -2.69 2.09 -5.86
C PRO A 31 -1.48 1.24 -5.45
N VAL A 32 -1.63 0.27 -4.53
CA VAL A 32 -0.55 -0.68 -4.18
C VAL A 32 -0.09 -1.47 -5.40
N GLN A 33 -1.03 -1.99 -6.20
CA GLN A 33 -0.70 -2.70 -7.44
C GLN A 33 -0.02 -1.78 -8.45
N ALA A 34 -0.39 -0.50 -8.52
CA ALA A 34 0.28 0.46 -9.39
C ALA A 34 1.75 0.69 -9.02
N VAL A 35 2.11 0.64 -7.72
CA VAL A 35 3.52 0.65 -7.29
C VAL A 35 4.23 -0.61 -7.74
N ILE A 36 3.61 -1.78 -7.55
CA ILE A 36 4.19 -3.07 -7.97
C ILE A 36 4.47 -3.07 -9.46
N ASP A 37 3.47 -2.71 -10.28
CA ASP A 37 3.58 -2.68 -11.74
C ASP A 37 4.70 -1.72 -12.18
N PHE A 38 4.85 -0.59 -11.50
CA PHE A 38 5.94 0.36 -11.73
C PHE A 38 7.30 -0.25 -11.39
N LEU A 39 7.45 -0.91 -10.24
CA LEU A 39 8.72 -1.54 -9.84
C LEU A 39 9.11 -2.73 -10.72
N GLU A 40 8.13 -3.42 -11.31
CA GLU A 40 8.34 -4.47 -12.31
C GLU A 40 8.94 -3.96 -13.62
N THR A 41 8.80 -2.66 -13.93
CA THR A 41 9.52 -2.00 -15.05
C THR A 41 11.01 -1.84 -14.80
N GLY A 42 11.47 -2.15 -13.58
CA GLY A 42 12.84 -2.03 -13.10
C GLY A 42 13.35 -0.63 -12.89
N GLU A 43 12.46 0.36 -12.81
CA GLU A 43 12.84 1.66 -12.32
C GLU A 43 13.42 1.51 -10.90
N ARG A 44 14.56 2.15 -10.67
CA ARG A 44 15.31 2.13 -9.41
C ARG A 44 15.77 3.52 -9.00
N ASP A 45 15.46 4.53 -9.80
CA ASP A 45 15.64 5.92 -9.40
C ASP A 45 14.85 6.20 -8.13
N ARG A 46 15.57 6.61 -7.08
CA ARG A 46 15.00 6.76 -5.74
C ARG A 46 13.89 7.81 -5.71
N GLU A 47 14.06 8.92 -6.44
CA GLU A 47 13.08 10.01 -6.44
C GLU A 47 11.78 9.56 -7.11
N LYS A 48 11.87 8.89 -8.26
CA LYS A 48 10.68 8.37 -8.95
C LYS A 48 9.98 7.25 -8.17
N VAL A 49 10.75 6.40 -7.49
CA VAL A 49 10.16 5.35 -6.65
C VAL A 49 9.44 5.97 -5.46
N GLN A 50 10.04 6.96 -4.79
CA GLN A 50 9.37 7.69 -3.71
C GLN A 50 8.11 8.40 -4.21
N GLU A 51 8.18 9.10 -5.35
CA GLU A 51 7.00 9.75 -5.97
C GLU A 51 5.87 8.75 -6.21
N LYS A 52 6.19 7.52 -6.64
CA LYS A 52 5.19 6.47 -6.84
C LYS A 52 4.54 6.00 -5.53
N PHE A 53 5.30 5.93 -4.44
CA PHE A 53 4.75 5.64 -3.11
C PHE A 53 3.96 6.82 -2.53
N ASP A 54 4.36 8.06 -2.82
CA ASP A 54 3.61 9.26 -2.43
C ASP A 54 2.25 9.28 -3.15
N GLU A 55 2.21 9.01 -4.46
CA GLU A 55 0.95 8.86 -5.22
C GLU A 55 0.04 7.78 -4.61
N MET A 56 0.61 6.62 -4.25
CA MET A 56 -0.13 5.54 -3.62
C MET A 56 -0.74 5.99 -2.29
N THR A 57 0.05 6.65 -1.46
CA THR A 57 -0.35 7.07 -0.12
C THR A 57 -1.43 8.14 -0.16
N LEU A 58 -1.29 9.14 -1.05
CA LEU A 58 -2.30 10.18 -1.27
C LEU A 58 -3.63 9.58 -1.76
N ALA A 59 -3.58 8.62 -2.68
CA ALA A 59 -4.78 7.93 -3.16
C ALA A 59 -5.49 7.13 -2.06
N ILE A 60 -4.75 6.64 -1.06
CA ILE A 60 -5.34 5.96 0.12
C ILE A 60 -5.95 6.99 1.09
N ASN A 61 -5.31 8.16 1.29
CA ASN A 61 -5.88 9.23 2.12
C ASN A 61 -7.26 9.68 1.62
N ASP A 62 -7.46 9.72 0.29
CA ASP A 62 -8.74 10.05 -0.35
C ASP A 62 -9.86 9.03 -0.04
N LEU A 63 -9.54 7.84 0.48
CA LEU A 63 -10.52 6.81 0.83
C LEU A 63 -11.05 6.95 2.27
N GLN A 64 -10.44 7.77 3.13
CA GLN A 64 -10.79 7.86 4.56
C GLN A 64 -12.27 8.14 4.79
N GLU A 65 -12.84 9.14 4.11
CA GLU A 65 -14.26 9.51 4.23
C GLU A 65 -15.18 8.33 3.84
N GLU A 66 -14.84 7.57 2.79
CA GLU A 66 -15.66 6.43 2.37
C GLU A 66 -15.57 5.26 3.36
N PHE A 67 -14.43 5.06 4.03
CA PHE A 67 -14.34 4.11 5.14
C PHE A 67 -15.27 4.52 6.29
N GLU A 68 -15.25 5.80 6.69
CA GLU A 68 -16.12 6.34 7.75
C GLU A 68 -17.61 6.17 7.42
N GLU A 69 -18.00 6.45 6.16
CA GLU A 69 -19.38 6.25 5.67
C GLU A 69 -19.86 4.79 5.74
N ASN A 70 -18.94 3.83 5.85
CA ASN A 70 -19.21 2.39 5.92
C ASN A 70 -18.91 1.80 7.31
N ASP A 71 -18.97 2.61 8.37
CA ASP A 71 -18.73 2.19 9.77
C ASP A 71 -17.34 1.53 9.95
N SER A 72 -16.35 1.97 9.18
CA SER A 72 -14.95 1.51 9.23
C SER A 72 -14.01 2.73 9.25
N GLU A 73 -12.72 2.53 9.53
CA GLU A 73 -11.77 3.66 9.58
C GLU A 73 -10.35 3.20 9.25
N LEU A 74 -9.58 4.06 8.57
CA LEU A 74 -8.15 3.83 8.36
C LEU A 74 -7.38 4.27 9.62
N GLU A 75 -7.30 3.37 10.60
CA GLU A 75 -6.53 3.61 11.84
C GLU A 75 -5.36 2.60 11.98
N THR A 76 -5.02 2.22 13.21
CA THR A 76 -3.87 1.37 13.56
C THR A 76 -3.86 0.05 12.78
N GLY A 77 -5.00 -0.65 12.64
CA GLY A 77 -5.05 -1.92 11.92
C GLY A 77 -4.81 -1.77 10.41
N ALA A 78 -5.35 -0.73 9.80
CA ALA A 78 -5.06 -0.42 8.39
C ALA A 78 -3.59 -0.04 8.23
N ARG A 79 -3.07 0.78 9.15
CA ARG A 79 -1.70 1.26 9.13
C ARG A 79 -0.67 0.13 9.20
N GLU A 80 -0.90 -0.83 10.08
CA GLU A 80 -0.05 -2.00 10.23
C GLU A 80 -0.08 -2.87 8.96
N SER A 81 -1.27 -3.22 8.46
CA SER A 81 -1.43 -4.06 7.26
C SER A 81 -0.84 -3.42 5.98
N ILE A 82 -1.08 -2.12 5.77
CA ILE A 82 -0.51 -1.39 4.62
C ILE A 82 1.02 -1.28 4.78
N GLY A 83 1.50 -0.95 5.98
CA GLY A 83 2.93 -0.87 6.28
C GLY A 83 3.66 -2.19 6.03
N GLU A 84 3.11 -3.31 6.49
CA GLU A 84 3.67 -4.65 6.22
C GLU A 84 3.69 -4.98 4.72
N THR A 85 2.61 -4.64 4.00
CA THR A 85 2.52 -4.82 2.55
C THR A 85 3.61 -4.01 1.84
N VAL A 86 3.79 -2.74 2.20
CA VAL A 86 4.81 -1.86 1.63
C VAL A 86 6.22 -2.36 1.97
N GLU A 87 6.46 -2.77 3.21
CA GLU A 87 7.75 -3.32 3.64
C GLU A 87 8.11 -4.57 2.82
N TYR A 88 7.13 -5.45 2.58
CA TYR A 88 7.33 -6.63 1.73
C TYR A 88 7.69 -6.24 0.30
N ILE A 89 6.99 -5.29 -0.30
CA ILE A 89 7.26 -4.79 -1.66
C ILE A 89 8.69 -4.24 -1.75
N LEU A 90 9.10 -3.39 -0.80
CA LEU A 90 10.44 -2.81 -0.74
C LEU A 90 11.52 -3.90 -0.65
N LYS A 91 11.36 -4.87 0.27
CA LYS A 91 12.26 -6.02 0.42
C LYS A 91 12.29 -6.88 -0.84
N TRP A 92 11.14 -7.12 -1.47
CA TRP A 92 11.04 -7.95 -2.67
C TRP A 92 11.80 -7.33 -3.84
N PHE A 93 11.69 -6.02 -4.06
CA PHE A 93 12.36 -5.35 -5.18
C PHE A 93 13.78 -4.84 -4.88
N ASP A 94 14.28 -5.05 -3.66
CA ASP A 94 15.58 -4.58 -3.14
C ASP A 94 15.69 -3.04 -3.18
N ILE A 95 14.63 -2.37 -2.72
CA ILE A 95 14.55 -0.91 -2.65
C ILE A 95 14.98 -0.43 -1.26
N GLN A 96 15.98 0.44 -1.21
CA GLN A 96 16.53 1.00 0.03
C GLN A 96 15.79 2.29 0.44
N ILE A 97 14.50 2.16 0.71
CA ILE A 97 13.66 3.22 1.29
C ILE A 97 13.09 2.66 2.59
N ASP A 98 13.05 3.48 3.65
CA ASP A 98 12.41 3.09 4.90
C ASP A 98 10.89 3.04 4.71
N VAL A 99 10.21 2.11 5.36
CA VAL A 99 8.74 2.01 5.24
C VAL A 99 8.07 3.32 5.66
N GLU A 100 8.52 3.96 6.73
CA GLU A 100 7.95 5.23 7.21
C GLU A 100 8.15 6.37 6.22
N ASP A 101 9.26 6.37 5.47
CA ASP A 101 9.50 7.32 4.39
C ASP A 101 8.59 7.03 3.20
N ALA A 102 8.42 5.76 2.81
CA ALA A 102 7.58 5.36 1.69
C ALA A 102 6.11 5.76 1.89
N ILE A 103 5.56 5.54 3.09
CA ILE A 103 4.20 5.97 3.45
C ILE A 103 4.18 7.30 4.22
N GLY A 104 5.16 8.18 3.94
CA GLY A 104 5.35 9.43 4.68
C GLY A 104 4.24 10.48 4.48
N GLN A 105 3.45 10.36 3.40
CA GLN A 105 2.31 11.25 3.12
C GLN A 105 1.01 10.81 3.79
N ARG A 106 1.01 9.73 4.59
CA ARG A 106 -0.22 9.16 5.15
C ARG A 106 -0.85 10.10 6.17
N GLU A 107 -2.17 10.11 6.20
CA GLU A 107 -2.96 10.81 7.22
C GLU A 107 -3.65 9.84 8.22
N TRP A 108 -3.41 8.53 8.04
CA TRP A 108 -3.93 7.39 8.82
C TRP A 108 -2.87 6.65 9.65
#